data_AF-A0A9E4ZKI0-F1
#
_entry.id   AF-A0A9E4ZKI0-F1
#
_cell.length_a   1.000
_cell.length_b   1.000
_cell.length_c   1.000
_cell.angle_alpha   90.00
_cell.angle_beta   90.00
_cell.angle_gamma   90.00
#
_symmetry.space_group_name_H-M   'P 1'
#
loop_
_entity.id
_entity.type
_entity.pdbx_description
1 polymer ?
#
loop_
_entity_poly.entity_id
_entity_poly.type
_entity_poly.pdbx_seq_one_letter_code
_entity_poly.pdbx_strand_id
1 'polypeptide(L)'
;MATWNRSIHSIKKQYHKIPCETSMRYHLQKIELDQLIEHNTKILLQSSLETLKQKKKHDFAIDYTNDPYYGGIDDSNNRYVIRGQAKKSTNSFYSYISLCIIDKDERVTISVLPVKKGKSKTDYLKYFIDQIKQIKLKINVLCLDREFYSREVFSFLQ
;
A
#
# COMPACT_ATOMS: atom_id res chain seq x y z
N MET A 1 -5.35 -3.42 22.59
CA MET A 1 -5.27 -3.11 21.14
C MET A 1 -5.34 -1.60 20.90
N ALA A 2 -4.29 -0.86 21.27
CA ALA A 2 -4.21 0.62 21.14
C ALA A 2 -2.76 1.09 20.90
N THR A 3 -2.04 0.35 20.06
CA THR A 3 -0.60 0.57 19.77
C THR A 3 -0.34 1.27 18.44
N TRP A 4 -1.34 1.32 17.56
CA TRP A 4 -1.25 1.81 16.20
C TRP A 4 -1.64 3.29 16.19
N ASN A 5 -0.71 4.20 15.85
CA ASN A 5 -0.81 5.68 15.86
C ASN A 5 -0.10 6.43 17.01
N ARG A 6 1.05 5.92 17.46
CA ARG A 6 1.93 6.65 18.39
C ARG A 6 3.11 7.27 17.66
N SER A 7 3.59 8.42 18.14
CA SER A 7 4.81 9.03 17.62
C SER A 7 6.04 8.17 17.97
N ILE A 8 7.08 8.24 17.14
CA ILE A 8 8.38 7.61 17.40
C ILE A 8 8.91 8.00 18.79
N HIS A 9 8.69 9.25 19.21
CA HIS A 9 9.04 9.73 20.54
C HIS A 9 8.36 8.91 21.66
N SER A 10 7.08 8.62 21.52
CA SER A 10 6.27 7.96 22.55
C SER A 10 6.43 6.44 22.63
N ILE A 11 7.07 5.80 21.65
CA ILE A 11 7.17 4.34 21.56
C ILE A 11 8.04 3.72 22.68
N LYS A 12 9.00 4.49 23.20
CA LYS A 12 9.83 4.11 24.37
C LYS A 12 9.02 3.86 25.65
N LYS A 13 7.82 4.45 25.77
CA LYS A 13 6.96 4.26 26.95
C LYS A 13 6.33 2.86 27.01
N GLN A 14 6.46 2.07 25.95
CA GLN A 14 5.72 0.82 25.80
C GLN A 14 6.62 -0.39 25.56
N TYR A 15 7.76 -0.20 24.91
CA TYR A 15 8.68 -1.29 24.60
C TYR A 15 10.03 -1.06 25.29
N HIS A 16 10.51 -2.11 25.95
CA HIS A 16 11.85 -2.16 26.52
C HIS A 16 12.82 -2.74 25.48
N LYS A 17 14.09 -2.28 25.47
CA LYS A 17 15.14 -2.70 24.51
C LYS A 17 14.92 -2.27 23.05
N ILE A 18 14.46 -1.04 22.84
CA ILE A 18 14.40 -0.41 21.52
C ILE A 18 15.48 0.67 21.35
N PRO A 19 15.94 0.96 20.12
CA PRO A 19 16.87 2.06 19.88
C PRO A 19 16.32 3.42 20.34
N CYS A 20 17.21 4.39 20.55
CA CYS A 20 16.78 5.75 20.89
C CYS A 20 16.05 6.43 19.71
N GLU A 21 15.23 7.45 19.98
CA GLU A 21 14.49 8.18 18.94
C GLU A 21 15.40 8.68 17.82
N THR A 22 16.53 9.28 18.19
CA THR A 22 17.54 9.77 17.23
C THR A 22 18.04 8.67 16.33
N SER A 23 18.36 7.49 16.89
CA SER A 23 18.81 6.34 16.10
C SER A 23 17.70 5.81 15.18
N MET A 24 16.46 5.71 15.65
CA MET A 24 15.33 5.31 14.80
C MET A 24 15.14 6.27 13.63
N ARG A 25 15.09 7.58 13.88
CA ARG A 25 14.95 8.59 12.82
C ARG A 25 16.11 8.56 11.84
N TYR A 26 17.33 8.42 12.35
CA TYR A 26 18.55 8.31 11.53
C TYR A 26 18.49 7.11 10.58
N HIS A 27 18.01 5.96 11.03
CA HIS A 27 17.87 4.79 10.15
C HIS A 27 16.67 4.88 9.21
N LEU A 28 15.54 5.42 9.67
CA LEU A 28 14.36 5.63 8.82
C LEU A 28 14.65 6.57 7.65
N GLN A 29 15.44 7.62 7.87
CA GLN A 29 15.81 8.58 6.83
C GLN A 29 16.65 7.94 5.70
N LYS A 30 17.32 6.81 5.97
CA LYS A 30 18.13 6.09 4.97
C LYS A 30 17.31 5.13 4.11
N ILE A 31 16.04 4.92 4.43
CA ILE A 31 15.20 3.99 3.68
C ILE A 31 14.74 4.70 2.41
N GLU A 32 15.27 4.25 1.28
CA GLU A 32 14.87 4.72 -0.03
C GLU A 32 13.48 4.16 -0.40
N LEU A 33 12.57 5.02 -0.84
CA LEU A 33 11.20 4.63 -1.17
C LEU A 33 11.17 3.59 -2.30
N ASP A 34 12.05 3.73 -3.29
CA ASP A 34 12.11 2.80 -4.42
C ASP A 34 12.54 1.40 -3.98
N GLN A 35 13.48 1.29 -3.02
CA GLN A 35 13.86 0.01 -2.42
C GLN A 35 12.70 -0.58 -1.62
N LEU A 36 11.95 0.26 -0.90
CA LEU A 36 10.77 -0.19 -0.15
C LEU A 36 9.70 -0.72 -1.11
N ILE A 37 9.45 -0.03 -2.23
CA ILE A 37 8.54 -0.48 -3.28
C ILE A 37 9.01 -1.80 -3.91
N GLU A 38 10.31 -1.95 -4.19
CA GLU A 38 10.84 -3.20 -4.74
C GLU A 38 10.63 -4.39 -3.79
N HIS A 39 10.82 -4.17 -2.49
CA HIS A 39 10.78 -5.23 -1.48
C HIS A 39 9.43 -5.37 -0.78
N ASN A 40 8.44 -4.51 -1.06
CA ASN A 40 7.20 -4.45 -0.27
C ASN A 40 6.47 -5.79 -0.25
N THR A 41 6.38 -6.48 -1.40
CA THR A 41 5.69 -7.77 -1.51
C THR A 41 6.37 -8.83 -0.64
N LYS A 42 7.71 -8.87 -0.66
CA LYS A 42 8.49 -9.80 0.14
C LYS A 42 8.31 -9.54 1.65
N ILE A 43 8.31 -8.27 2.04
CA ILE A 43 8.15 -7.86 3.44
C ILE A 43 6.75 -8.24 3.95
N LEU A 44 5.70 -7.89 3.18
CA LEU A 44 4.31 -8.12 3.57
C LEU A 44 3.94 -9.61 3.59
N LEU A 45 4.54 -10.40 2.70
CA LEU A 45 4.30 -11.84 2.62
C LEU A 45 5.12 -12.66 3.61
N GLN A 46 6.14 -12.08 4.28
CA GLN A 46 7.04 -12.82 5.17
C GLN A 46 6.29 -13.61 6.26
N SER A 47 5.17 -13.10 6.77
CA SER A 47 4.35 -13.75 7.80
C SER A 47 3.23 -14.64 7.27
N SER A 48 2.87 -14.52 5.98
CA SER A 48 1.63 -15.08 5.42
C SER A 48 1.85 -16.20 4.39
N LEU A 49 3.08 -16.37 3.87
CA LEU A 49 3.36 -17.35 2.82
C LEU A 49 3.09 -18.79 3.23
N GLU A 50 3.30 -19.15 4.49
CA GLU A 50 3.09 -20.52 4.98
C GLU A 50 1.61 -20.92 4.93
N THR A 51 0.71 -19.95 5.05
CA THR A 51 -0.74 -20.18 5.05
C THR A 51 -1.33 -20.15 3.64
N LEU A 52 -0.69 -19.46 2.69
CA LEU A 52 -1.21 -19.26 1.34
C LEU A 52 -0.97 -20.47 0.43
N LYS A 53 -2.05 -21.20 0.11
CA LYS A 53 -2.01 -22.36 -0.79
C LYS A 53 -1.79 -21.92 -2.25
N GLN A 54 -0.59 -22.14 -2.77
CA GLN A 54 -0.20 -21.73 -4.15
C GLN A 54 -1.01 -22.40 -5.28
N LYS A 55 -1.52 -23.61 -5.07
CA LYS A 55 -2.33 -24.31 -6.09
C LYS A 55 -3.80 -23.86 -6.12
N LYS A 56 -4.29 -23.20 -5.07
CA LYS A 56 -5.67 -22.69 -4.97
C LYS A 56 -5.77 -21.38 -5.78
N LYS A 57 -6.92 -21.16 -6.43
CA LYS A 57 -7.23 -19.83 -6.97
C LYS A 57 -7.76 -18.95 -5.84
N HIS A 58 -7.37 -17.68 -5.84
CA HIS A 58 -7.72 -16.73 -4.79
C HIS A 58 -8.47 -15.54 -5.36
N ASP A 59 -9.37 -14.97 -4.55
CA ASP A 59 -10.01 -13.70 -4.88
C ASP A 59 -9.10 -12.56 -4.40
N PHE A 60 -8.89 -11.58 -5.27
CA PHE A 60 -8.05 -10.43 -5.00
C PHE A 60 -8.90 -9.17 -4.98
N ALA A 61 -8.52 -8.19 -4.18
CA ALA A 61 -9.03 -6.83 -4.27
C ALA A 61 -7.90 -5.82 -4.45
N ILE A 62 -8.20 -4.80 -5.23
CA ILE A 62 -7.37 -3.61 -5.35
C ILE A 62 -8.20 -2.38 -4.98
N ASP A 63 -7.74 -1.64 -3.97
CA ASP A 63 -8.45 -0.49 -3.41
C ASP A 63 -7.51 0.68 -3.13
N TYR A 64 -8.06 1.90 -3.22
CA TYR A 64 -7.38 3.13 -2.84
C TYR A 64 -7.68 3.50 -1.38
N THR A 65 -6.66 3.94 -0.67
CA THR A 65 -6.78 4.52 0.68
C THR A 65 -6.23 5.95 0.67
N ASN A 66 -6.99 6.91 1.20
CA ASN A 66 -6.60 8.32 1.24
C ASN A 66 -6.41 8.79 2.68
N ASP A 67 -5.18 9.10 3.04
CA ASP A 67 -4.80 9.65 4.33
C ASP A 67 -4.73 11.19 4.24
N PRO A 68 -5.59 11.93 4.99
CA PRO A 68 -5.60 13.38 4.99
C PRO A 68 -4.23 13.99 5.32
N TYR A 69 -3.82 14.95 4.50
CA TYR A 69 -2.56 15.69 4.68
C TYR A 69 -2.82 17.18 4.88
N TYR A 70 -2.14 17.76 5.88
CA TYR A 70 -2.27 19.17 6.28
C TYR A 70 -0.93 19.93 6.26
N GLY A 71 0.16 19.27 5.88
CA GLY A 71 1.48 19.90 5.81
C GLY A 71 1.70 20.70 4.52
N GLY A 72 2.85 21.35 4.44
CA GLY A 72 3.29 22.07 3.25
C GLY A 72 3.60 21.12 2.09
N ILE A 73 3.40 21.61 0.87
CA ILE A 73 3.79 20.90 -0.34
C ILE A 73 5.07 21.54 -0.88
N ASP A 74 6.09 20.72 -1.09
CA ASP A 74 7.39 21.10 -1.64
C ASP A 74 7.84 20.08 -2.71
N ASP A 75 9.02 20.27 -3.28
CA ASP A 75 9.53 19.41 -4.35
C ASP A 75 9.71 17.94 -3.94
N SER A 76 9.91 17.67 -2.64
CA SER A 76 10.11 16.32 -2.12
C SER A 76 8.81 15.51 -2.11
N ASN A 77 7.66 16.16 -1.91
CA ASN A 77 6.38 15.47 -1.72
C ASN A 77 5.31 15.80 -2.79
N ASN A 78 5.51 16.83 -3.62
CA ASN A 78 4.50 17.29 -4.59
C ASN A 78 3.99 16.16 -5.50
N ARG A 79 4.83 15.20 -5.85
CA ARG A 79 4.45 14.04 -6.68
C ARG A 79 3.49 13.07 -5.99
N TYR A 80 3.46 13.05 -4.66
CA TYR A 80 2.71 12.08 -3.85
C TYR A 80 1.56 12.69 -3.05
N VAL A 81 1.52 14.03 -2.89
CA VAL A 81 0.36 14.71 -2.31
C VAL A 81 -0.72 14.88 -3.38
N ILE A 82 -1.76 14.05 -3.30
CA ILE A 82 -2.87 13.98 -4.26
C ILE A 82 -4.01 14.90 -3.84
N ARG A 83 -4.61 15.62 -4.80
CA ARG A 83 -5.78 16.47 -4.57
C ARG A 83 -7.05 15.67 -4.84
N GLY A 84 -8.05 15.84 -3.98
CA GLY A 84 -9.34 15.13 -4.12
C GLY A 84 -10.49 15.85 -3.44
N GLN A 85 -11.63 15.16 -3.36
CA GLN A 85 -12.79 15.64 -2.63
C GLN A 85 -12.44 15.88 -1.16
N ALA A 86 -12.99 16.96 -0.59
CA ALA A 86 -12.73 17.32 0.80
C ALA A 86 -13.14 16.18 1.74
N LYS A 87 -12.20 15.75 2.59
CA LYS A 87 -12.44 14.80 3.68
C LYS A 87 -11.69 15.29 4.92
N LYS A 88 -12.36 15.26 6.08
CA LYS A 88 -11.79 15.76 7.35
C LYS A 88 -11.17 17.17 7.20
N SER A 89 -11.84 18.08 6.49
CA SER A 89 -11.42 19.47 6.29
C SER A 89 -10.11 19.68 5.49
N THR A 90 -9.66 18.70 4.72
CA THR A 90 -8.59 18.89 3.71
C THR A 90 -8.98 18.27 2.37
N ASN A 91 -8.38 18.81 1.30
CA ASN A 91 -8.48 18.30 -0.07
C ASN A 91 -7.16 17.66 -0.53
N SER A 92 -6.19 17.52 0.36
CA SER A 92 -4.86 17.00 0.07
C SER A 92 -4.65 15.70 0.84
N PHE A 93 -4.10 14.69 0.17
CA PHE A 93 -3.97 13.34 0.69
C PHE A 93 -2.62 12.74 0.34
N TYR A 94 -2.06 11.93 1.25
CA TYR A 94 -1.23 10.82 0.80
C TYR A 94 -2.16 9.67 0.47
N SER A 95 -2.11 9.24 -0.79
CA SER A 95 -2.95 8.16 -1.28
C SER A 95 -2.09 6.92 -1.48
N TYR A 96 -2.65 5.75 -1.16
CA TYR A 96 -2.03 4.46 -1.35
C TYR A 96 -2.99 3.56 -2.11
N ILE A 97 -2.45 2.60 -2.84
CA ILE A 97 -3.22 1.54 -3.48
C ILE A 97 -2.66 0.21 -3.01
N SER A 98 -3.55 -0.69 -2.57
CA SER A 98 -3.18 -1.99 -2.03
C SER A 98 -3.71 -3.14 -2.86
N LEU A 99 -2.95 -4.22 -2.93
CA LEU A 99 -3.39 -5.53 -3.40
C LEU A 99 -3.60 -6.43 -2.19
N CYS A 100 -4.79 -7.00 -2.07
CA CYS A 100 -5.13 -7.93 -0.99
C CYS A 100 -5.71 -9.24 -1.53
N ILE A 101 -5.47 -10.34 -0.83
CA ILE A 101 -6.25 -11.57 -0.94
C ILE A 101 -7.46 -11.43 -0.02
N ILE A 102 -8.63 -11.85 -0.51
CA ILE A 102 -9.85 -11.97 0.28
C ILE A 102 -10.22 -13.46 0.31
N ASP A 103 -10.12 -14.10 1.47
CA ASP A 103 -10.57 -15.50 1.66
C ASP A 103 -11.51 -15.57 2.86
N LYS A 104 -12.82 -15.63 2.59
CA LYS A 104 -13.98 -15.72 3.51
C LYS A 104 -13.95 -14.76 4.71
N ASP A 105 -13.03 -14.94 5.64
CA ASP A 105 -12.90 -14.20 6.90
C ASP A 105 -11.55 -13.47 7.06
N GLU A 106 -10.61 -13.64 6.13
CA GLU A 106 -9.28 -13.05 6.20
C GLU A 106 -8.96 -12.16 4.99
N ARG A 107 -8.36 -10.99 5.30
CA ARG A 107 -7.78 -10.08 4.31
C ARG A 107 -6.27 -10.05 4.52
N VAL A 108 -5.53 -10.51 3.51
CA VAL A 108 -4.06 -10.50 3.53
C VAL A 108 -3.56 -9.48 2.53
N THR A 109 -2.90 -8.42 3.00
CA THR A 109 -2.26 -7.43 2.13
C THR A 109 -0.97 -8.00 1.56
N ILE A 110 -0.90 -8.09 0.24
CA ILE A 110 0.24 -8.63 -0.49
C ILE A 110 1.21 -7.52 -0.87
N SER A 111 0.69 -6.40 -1.35
CA SER A 111 1.50 -5.33 -1.90
C SER A 111 0.82 -3.98 -1.70
N VAL A 112 1.61 -2.93 -1.50
CA VAL A 112 1.13 -1.55 -1.33
C VAL A 112 2.03 -0.61 -2.11
N LEU A 113 1.44 0.32 -2.84
CA LEU A 113 2.15 1.35 -3.58
C LEU A 113 1.65 2.75 -3.20
N PRO A 114 2.53 3.76 -3.13
CA PRO A 114 2.10 5.14 -3.07
C PRO A 114 1.48 5.58 -4.40
N VAL A 115 0.41 6.35 -4.32
CA VAL A 115 -0.20 6.98 -5.50
C VAL A 115 0.64 8.19 -5.89
N LYS A 116 0.97 8.26 -7.18
CA LYS A 116 1.85 9.26 -7.75
C LYS A 116 1.13 10.01 -8.86
N LYS A 117 1.21 11.34 -8.85
CA LYS A 117 0.68 12.19 -9.93
C LYS A 117 1.21 11.73 -11.28
N GLY A 118 0.32 11.64 -12.27
CA GLY A 118 0.64 11.23 -13.63
C GLY A 118 0.80 9.71 -13.84
N LYS A 119 0.75 8.88 -12.79
CA LYS A 119 0.71 7.42 -12.94
C LYS A 119 -0.73 6.96 -13.15
N SER A 120 -0.96 6.15 -14.18
CA SER A 120 -2.31 5.71 -14.56
C SER A 120 -2.80 4.55 -13.67
N LYS A 121 -4.12 4.34 -13.61
CA LYS A 121 -4.71 3.19 -12.92
C LYS A 121 -4.22 1.86 -13.52
N THR A 122 -4.10 1.81 -14.85
CA THR A 122 -3.60 0.64 -15.58
C THR A 122 -2.14 0.33 -15.24
N ASP A 123 -1.30 1.33 -14.93
CA ASP A 123 0.08 1.08 -14.47
C ASP A 123 0.10 0.36 -13.12
N TYR A 124 -0.82 0.73 -12.21
CA TYR A 124 -0.96 0.05 -10.93
C TYR A 124 -1.53 -1.36 -11.08
N LEU A 125 -2.56 -1.53 -11.91
CA LEU A 125 -3.14 -2.84 -12.19
C LEU A 125 -2.09 -3.78 -12.81
N LYS A 126 -1.31 -3.30 -13.79
CA LYS A 126 -0.22 -4.06 -14.39
C LYS A 126 0.79 -4.50 -13.34
N TYR A 127 1.27 -3.58 -12.51
CA TYR A 127 2.20 -3.92 -11.43
C TYR A 127 1.63 -5.02 -10.53
N PHE A 128 0.39 -4.90 -10.06
CA PHE A 128 -0.19 -5.90 -9.15
C PHE A 128 -0.43 -7.25 -9.82
N ILE A 129 -0.90 -7.28 -11.07
CA ILE A 129 -1.06 -8.54 -11.81
C ILE A 129 0.29 -9.23 -12.01
N ASP A 130 1.33 -8.46 -12.32
CA ASP A 130 2.69 -9.01 -12.46
C ASP A 130 3.22 -9.53 -11.12
N GLN A 131 2.93 -8.85 -10.00
CA GLN A 131 3.25 -9.35 -8.65
C GLN A 131 2.55 -10.68 -8.35
N ILE A 132 1.24 -10.81 -8.64
CA ILE A 132 0.49 -12.06 -8.45
C ILE A 132 1.13 -13.22 -9.21
N LYS A 133 1.55 -12.98 -10.47
CA LYS A 133 2.25 -13.96 -11.29
C LYS A 133 3.61 -14.33 -10.70
N GLN A 134 4.38 -13.34 -10.23
CA GLN A 134 5.71 -13.53 -9.66
C GLN A 134 5.67 -14.43 -8.41
N ILE A 135 4.65 -14.26 -7.55
CA ILE A 135 4.45 -15.09 -6.35
C ILE A 135 3.71 -16.41 -6.64
N LYS A 136 3.45 -16.72 -7.91
CA LYS A 136 2.81 -17.96 -8.40
C LYS A 136 1.42 -18.22 -7.83
N LEU A 137 0.69 -17.17 -7.46
CA LEU A 137 -0.72 -17.29 -7.09
C LEU A 137 -1.61 -17.20 -8.34
N LYS A 138 -2.80 -17.80 -8.27
CA LYS A 138 -3.77 -17.81 -9.36
C LYS A 138 -4.95 -16.93 -9.03
N ILE A 139 -5.32 -16.04 -9.96
CA ILE A 139 -6.51 -15.19 -9.84
C ILE A 139 -7.75 -16.05 -10.10
N ASN A 140 -8.70 -16.02 -9.16
CA ASN A 140 -10.07 -16.49 -9.37
C ASN A 140 -10.95 -15.31 -9.80
N VAL A 141 -10.98 -14.25 -8.99
CA VAL A 141 -11.66 -12.98 -9.23
C VAL A 141 -10.74 -11.82 -8.87
N LEU A 142 -10.83 -10.73 -9.62
CA LEU A 142 -10.18 -9.46 -9.30
C LEU A 142 -11.27 -8.40 -9.03
N CYS A 143 -11.47 -8.09 -7.76
CA CYS A 143 -12.43 -7.09 -7.28
C CYS A 143 -11.82 -5.69 -7.37
N LEU A 144 -12.46 -4.82 -8.14
CA LEU A 144 -12.12 -3.41 -8.27
C LEU A 144 -13.33 -2.58 -7.86
N ASP A 145 -13.12 -1.50 -7.11
CA ASP A 145 -14.22 -0.59 -6.77
C ASP A 145 -14.60 0.33 -7.95
N ARG A 146 -15.62 1.17 -7.73
CA ARG A 146 -16.11 2.10 -8.74
C ARG A 146 -15.06 3.12 -9.20
N GLU A 147 -14.01 3.37 -8.43
CA GLU A 147 -12.95 4.30 -8.81
C GLU A 147 -12.19 3.76 -10.05
N PHE A 148 -12.18 2.46 -10.29
CA PHE A 148 -11.57 1.86 -11.48
C PHE A 148 -12.47 1.86 -12.72
N TYR A 149 -13.74 2.27 -12.61
CA TYR A 149 -14.70 2.23 -13.72
C TYR A 149 -14.33 3.23 -14.83
N SER A 150 -13.58 2.77 -15.82
CA SER A 150 -13.05 3.59 -16.93
C SER A 150 -12.75 2.71 -18.15
N ARG A 151 -12.87 3.29 -19.36
CA ARG A 151 -12.66 2.58 -20.63
C ARG A 151 -11.26 1.97 -20.70
N GLU A 152 -10.26 2.70 -20.21
CA GLU A 152 -8.85 2.30 -20.19
C GLU A 152 -8.64 1.05 -19.33
N VAL A 153 -9.29 0.97 -18.16
CA VAL A 153 -9.22 -0.20 -17.28
C VAL A 153 -9.91 -1.41 -17.92
N PHE A 154 -11.10 -1.23 -18.50
CA PHE A 154 -11.78 -2.32 -19.20
C PHE A 154 -10.96 -2.85 -20.37
N SER A 155 -10.40 -1.95 -21.19
CA SER A 155 -9.55 -2.34 -22.31
C SER A 155 -8.25 -3.03 -21.88
N PHE A 156 -7.74 -2.72 -20.69
CA PHE A 156 -6.54 -3.34 -20.14
C PHE A 156 -6.78 -4.75 -19.59
N LEU A 157 -7.99 -5.04 -19.09
CA LEU A 157 -8.34 -6.33 -18.46
C LEU A 157 -8.93 -7.37 -19.44
N GLN A 158 -9.22 -6.99 -20.68
CA GLN A 158 -9.66 -7.88 -21.76
C GLN A 158 -8.47 -8.65 -22.36
#